data_AF-A0A2S9GCI0-F1
#
_entry.id   AF-A0A2S9GCI0-F1
#
_cell.length_a   1.000
_cell.length_b   1.000
_cell.length_c   1.000
_cell.angle_alpha   90.00
_cell.angle_beta   90.00
_cell.angle_gamma   90.00
#
_symmetry.space_group_name_H-M   'P 1'
#
loop_
_entity.id
_entity.type
_entity.pdbx_description
1 polymer ?
#
loop_
_entity_poly.entity_id
_entity_poly.type
_entity_poly.pdbx_seq_one_letter_code
_entity_poly.pdbx_strand_id
1 'polypeptide(L)' 'MGARAGIVVTGTEVLTGRVQDRNGPWLADRLLELGVELGHITL' A
#
# COMPACT_ATOMS: atom_id res chain seq x y z
N MET A 1 -13.27 17.54 4.89
CA MET A 1 -12.14 17.03 4.07
C MET A 1 -11.59 15.82 4.79
N GLY A 2 -11.55 14.66 4.14
CA GLY A 2 -10.97 13.43 4.70
C GLY A 2 -9.46 13.35 4.46
N ALA A 3 -8.75 12.51 5.21
CA ALA A 3 -7.34 12.23 4.97
C ALA A 3 -7.18 11.37 3.70
N ARG A 4 -6.07 11.59 2.97
CA ARG A 4 -5.71 10.84 1.77
C ARG A 4 -4.30 10.27 1.93
N ALA A 5 -4.09 9.04 1.47
CA ALA A 5 -2.82 8.33 1.59
C ALA A 5 -2.34 7.76 0.25
N GLY A 6 -1.02 7.65 0.12
CA GLY A 6 -0.35 6.84 -0.89
C GLY A 6 0.54 5.80 -0.21
N ILE A 7 0.69 4.63 -0.81
CA ILE A 7 1.55 3.55 -0.32
C ILE A 7 2.72 3.39 -1.28
N VAL A 8 3.93 3.46 -0.75
CA VAL A 8 5.17 3.15 -1.49
C VAL A 8 5.72 1.86 -0.94
N VAL A 9 5.71 0.82 -1.77
CA VAL A 9 6.30 -0.47 -1.48
C VAL A 9 7.77 -0.40 -1.84
N THR A 10 8.64 -0.85 -0.95
CA THR A 10 10.09 -0.86 -1.17
C THR A 10 10.65 -2.27 -0.91
N GLY A 11 11.81 -2.57 -1.48
CA GLY A 11 12.49 -3.85 -1.34
C GLY A 11 12.88 -4.44 -2.69
N THR A 12 14.16 -4.76 -2.86
CA THR A 12 14.68 -5.32 -4.12
C THR A 12 14.03 -6.67 -4.42
N GLU A 13 13.81 -7.48 -3.39
CA GLU A 13 13.13 -8.76 -3.45
C GLU A 13 11.68 -8.66 -3.91
N VAL A 14 10.98 -7.56 -3.61
CA VAL A 14 9.62 -7.30 -4.11
C VAL A 14 9.67 -6.84 -5.57
N LEU A 15 10.56 -5.88 -5.87
CA LEU A 15 10.78 -5.38 -7.24
C LEU A 15 11.22 -6.48 -8.21
N THR A 16 11.95 -7.47 -7.72
CA THR A 16 12.42 -8.63 -8.50
C THR A 16 11.47 -9.83 -8.43
N GLY A 17 10.32 -9.71 -7.74
CA GLY A 17 9.31 -10.76 -7.63
C GLY A 17 9.73 -11.99 -6.81
N ARG A 18 10.84 -11.93 -6.06
CA ARG A 18 11.27 -13.00 -5.14
C ARG A 18 10.34 -13.12 -3.94
N VAL A 19 9.73 -12.01 -3.54
CA VAL A 19 8.74 -11.94 -2.46
C VAL A 19 7.51 -11.22 -2.98
N GLN A 20 6.33 -11.82 -2.82
CA GLN A 20 5.07 -11.18 -3.17
C GLN A 20 4.74 -10.10 -2.13
N ASP A 21 4.36 -8.90 -2.60
CA ASP A 21 3.86 -7.87 -1.71
C ASP A 21 2.52 -8.30 -1.09
N ARG A 22 2.53 -8.51 0.23
CA ARG A 22 1.32 -8.65 1.05
C ARG A 22 1.09 -7.44 1.95
N ASN A 23 2.05 -6.54 2.04
CA ASN A 23 2.02 -5.38 2.93
C ASN A 23 1.15 -4.29 2.32
N GLY A 24 1.31 -3.98 1.04
CA GLY A 24 0.52 -2.95 0.34
C GLY A 24 -0.99 -3.21 0.42
N PRO A 25 -1.48 -4.39 0.02
CA PRO A 25 -2.89 -4.75 0.16
C PRO A 25 -3.37 -4.73 1.63
N TRP A 26 -2.60 -5.28 2.56
CA TRP A 26 -2.98 -5.28 3.97
C TRP A 26 -3.12 -3.86 4.54
N LEU A 27 -2.19 -2.97 4.22
CA LEU A 27 -2.24 -1.58 4.66
C LEU A 27 -3.41 -0.82 4.03
N ALA A 28 -3.70 -1.08 2.75
CA ALA A 28 -4.84 -0.49 2.04
C ALA A 28 -6.16 -0.83 2.72
N ASP A 29 -6.38 -2.10 3.08
CA ASP A 29 -7.57 -2.52 3.81
C ASP A 29 -7.70 -1.79 5.15
N ARG A 30 -6.61 -1.69 5.92
CA ARG A 30 -6.60 -0.95 7.20
C ARG A 30 -6.92 0.53 7.03
N LEU A 31 -6.39 1.18 5.98
CA LEU A 31 -6.66 2.59 5.71
C LEU A 31 -8.11 2.83 5.31
N LEU A 32 -8.69 1.94 4.50
CA LEU A 32 -10.10 2.00 4.13
C LEU A 32 -11.02 1.82 5.35
N GLU A 33 -10.70 0.90 6.25
CA GLU A 33 -11.43 0.73 7.52
C GLU A 33 -11.42 2.01 8.38
N LEU A 34 -10.36 2.81 8.29
CA LEU A 34 -10.22 4.09 8.99
C LEU A 34 -10.85 5.27 8.23
N GLY A 35 -11.45 5.03 7.07
CA GLY A 35 -12.07 6.07 6.24
C GLY A 35 -11.07 6.96 5.49
N VAL A 36 -9.83 6.50 5.30
CA VAL A 36 -8.80 7.22 4.54
C VAL A 36 -8.98 6.92 3.06
N GLU A 37 -8.97 7.97 2.22
CA GLU A 37 -8.98 7.81 0.77
C GLU A 37 -7.62 7.28 0.29
N LEU A 38 -7.62 6.14 -0.41
CA LEU A 38 -6.42 5.60 -1.02
C LEU A 38 -6.22 6.17 -2.43
N GLY A 39 -5.13 6.89 -2.63
CA GLY A 39 -4.79 7.51 -3.91
C GLY A 39 -4.08 6.58 -4.89
N HIS A 40 -3.01 5.92 -4.44
CA HIS A 40 -2.26 4.93 -5.23
C HIS A 40 -1.42 4.02 -4.33
N ILE A 41 -1.08 2.85 -4.87
CA ILE A 41 -0.03 1.98 -4.36
C ILE A 41 1.01 1.88 -5.48
N THR A 42 2.27 2.16 -5.17
CA THR A 42 3.37 2.07 -6.15
C THR A 42 4.52 1.23 -5.60
N LEU A 43 5.27 0.63 -6.53
CA LEU A 43 6.52 -0.08 -6.31
C LEU A 43 7.71 0.82 -6.65
#